data_AF-A0A811KRV7-F1
#
_entry.id   AF-A0A811KRV7-F1
#
_cell.length_a   1.000
_cell.length_b   1.000
_cell.length_c   1.000
_cell.angle_alpha   90.00
_cell.angle_beta   90.00
_cell.angle_gamma   90.00
#
_symmetry.space_group_name_H-M   'P 1'
#
loop_
_entity.id
_entity.type
_entity.pdbx_description
1 polymer ?
#
loop_
_entity_poly.entity_id
_entity_poly.type
_entity_poly.pdbx_seq_one_letter_code
_entity_poly.pdbx_strand_id
1 'polypeptide(L)'
;MAMLARTSLSKAFQSACSLSWTSAQHSSVLHEEKDKKVALPPGYRAPRIMSLVLKDTFKDGMSIKDAGKLAGERFKSLSETEKKEYEAKISEIAEQRRKEFEALSEEEKQKAYNQAKERRDQRRAHKHRITLRKYNEETNRPKQPSNQYALYVKKRYEEERPETHKVKEFFSKCAEDWRGLSADKKKPYKEEADQLKDKYLAELEEWKKTHDKKAFQKYKEGLKESK
;
A
#
# COMPACT_ATOMS: atom_id res chain seq x y z
N MET A 1 58.55 40.76 36.13
CA MET A 1 59.39 40.85 34.92
C MET A 1 58.48 40.85 33.71
N ALA A 2 58.66 41.86 32.85
CA ALA A 2 58.06 42.12 31.53
C ALA A 2 56.52 42.29 31.46
N MET A 3 55.95 43.49 31.16
CA MET A 3 55.98 44.27 29.89
C MET A 3 55.40 43.43 28.72
N LEU A 4 54.44 43.83 27.87
CA LEU A 4 53.78 45.09 27.47
C LEU A 4 52.52 44.62 26.69
N ALA A 5 51.33 45.15 26.95
CA ALA A 5 50.68 46.25 26.22
C ALA A 5 50.38 46.01 24.73
N ARG A 6 49.10 46.17 24.36
CA ARG A 6 48.53 47.10 23.35
C ARG A 6 47.22 46.53 22.78
N THR A 7 46.06 47.11 23.14
CA THR A 7 45.31 48.14 22.38
C THR A 7 44.94 47.64 20.96
N SER A 8 43.72 47.70 20.45
CA SER A 8 42.79 48.83 20.49
C SER A 8 41.49 48.51 19.71
N LEU A 9 40.41 49.25 20.03
CA LEU A 9 39.39 49.80 19.11
C LEU A 9 38.46 48.77 18.40
N SER A 10 37.15 48.96 18.27
CA SER A 10 36.31 50.16 18.33
C SER A 10 34.83 49.75 18.30
N LYS A 11 34.04 50.34 19.22
CA LYS A 11 32.74 51.05 19.08
C LYS A 11 31.59 50.48 18.22
N ALA A 12 30.39 50.81 18.74
CA ALA A 12 29.04 50.75 18.17
C ALA A 12 28.33 49.40 18.40
N PHE A 13 27.17 49.31 19.03
CA PHE A 13 26.14 50.30 19.31
C PHE A 13 25.24 49.75 20.43
N GLN A 14 25.11 50.46 21.54
CA GLN A 14 24.04 50.23 22.51
C GLN A 14 22.81 51.05 22.09
N SER A 15 21.64 50.52 22.46
CA SER A 15 20.48 51.27 22.96
C SER A 15 19.33 51.61 21.99
N ALA A 16 18.18 51.04 22.37
CA ALA A 16 16.84 51.61 22.44
C ALA A 16 16.13 52.08 21.16
N CYS A 17 15.00 51.41 20.86
CA CYS A 17 13.69 52.03 21.06
C CYS A 17 12.55 51.00 20.96
N SER A 18 11.83 50.87 22.07
CA SER A 18 10.45 50.41 22.20
C SER A 18 9.52 51.11 21.21
N LEU A 19 8.64 50.37 20.53
CA LEU A 19 7.37 50.89 20.03
C LEU A 19 6.34 49.74 19.92
N SER A 20 5.38 49.79 20.85
CA SER A 20 4.03 49.21 20.81
C SER A 20 3.85 47.77 20.36
N TRP A 21 3.64 46.91 21.37
CA TRP A 21 2.85 45.69 21.27
C TRP A 21 1.41 46.07 20.90
N THR A 22 1.12 46.21 19.60
CA THR A 22 -0.25 46.21 19.12
C THR A 22 -0.69 44.76 19.05
N SER A 23 -1.65 44.43 19.91
CA SER A 23 -2.54 43.29 19.79
C SER A 23 -3.27 43.38 18.44
N ALA A 24 -2.59 43.00 17.37
CA ALA A 24 -3.22 42.65 16.12
C ALA A 24 -3.99 41.37 16.41
N GLN A 25 -5.28 41.57 16.66
CA GLN A 25 -6.32 40.57 16.67
C GLN A 25 -5.94 39.51 15.64
N HIS A 26 -5.48 38.34 16.11
CA HIS A 26 -5.72 37.13 15.36
C HIS A 26 -7.24 37.03 15.33
N SER A 27 -7.83 37.65 14.31
CA SER A 27 -9.10 37.22 13.78
C SER A 27 -8.90 35.74 13.58
N SER A 28 -9.41 34.97 14.53
CA SER A 28 -9.65 33.57 14.35
C SER A 28 -10.61 33.54 13.18
N VAL A 29 -10.05 33.43 11.98
CA VAL A 29 -10.75 32.81 10.89
C VAL A 29 -10.94 31.38 11.36
N LEU A 30 -11.94 31.19 12.23
CA LEU A 30 -12.78 30.02 12.21
C LEU A 30 -13.23 29.97 10.75
N HIS A 31 -12.41 29.32 9.93
CA HIS A 31 -12.98 28.55 8.86
C HIS A 31 -13.98 27.69 9.61
N GLU A 32 -15.26 28.05 9.51
CA GLU A 32 -16.31 27.06 9.51
C GLU A 32 -15.81 26.01 8.52
N GLU A 33 -15.15 24.98 9.04
CA GLU A 33 -15.12 23.70 8.41
C GLU A 33 -16.59 23.37 8.28
N LYS A 34 -17.18 23.73 7.14
CA LYS A 34 -18.52 23.26 6.76
C LYS A 34 -18.44 21.78 6.96
N ASP A 35 -19.04 21.29 8.04
CA ASP A 35 -18.96 19.91 8.49
C ASP A 35 -19.31 19.05 7.29
N LYS A 36 -18.28 18.55 6.59
CA LYS A 36 -18.48 17.74 5.41
C LYS A 36 -19.03 16.46 5.96
N LYS A 37 -20.36 16.32 5.96
CA LYS A 37 -21.09 15.16 6.49
C LYS A 37 -20.29 13.91 6.17
N VAL A 38 -19.68 13.31 7.20
CA VAL A 38 -18.78 12.18 7.01
C VAL A 38 -19.60 11.06 6.40
N ALA A 39 -19.21 10.64 5.19
CA ALA A 39 -19.95 9.60 4.50
C ALA A 39 -19.92 8.30 5.32
N LEU A 40 -21.10 7.73 5.61
CA LEU A 40 -21.29 6.50 6.37
C LEU A 40 -20.30 5.39 5.97
N PRO A 41 -19.92 4.47 6.88
CA PRO A 41 -19.02 3.40 6.52
C PRO A 41 -19.65 2.47 5.47
N PRO A 42 -18.84 1.77 4.63
CA PRO A 42 -19.34 0.74 3.72
C PRO A 42 -20.18 -0.29 4.48
N GLY A 43 -21.35 -0.63 3.94
CA GLY A 43 -22.37 -1.44 4.64
C GLY A 43 -23.60 -0.61 4.97
N TYR A 44 -23.42 0.62 5.45
CA TYR A 44 -24.50 1.53 5.83
C TYR A 44 -24.84 2.57 4.76
N ARG A 45 -24.07 2.62 3.67
CA ARG A 45 -24.35 3.48 2.51
C ARG A 45 -25.55 2.97 1.71
N ALA A 46 -26.23 3.90 1.05
CA ALA A 46 -27.24 3.59 0.05
C ALA A 46 -26.64 2.70 -1.06
N PRO A 47 -27.30 1.57 -1.43
CA PRO A 47 -26.88 0.78 -2.57
C PRO A 47 -27.09 1.55 -3.89
N ARG A 48 -26.47 1.08 -4.96
CA ARG A 48 -26.70 1.60 -6.33
C ARG A 48 -27.75 0.73 -7.04
N ILE A 49 -28.49 1.28 -8.00
CA ILE A 49 -29.50 0.53 -8.79
C ILE A 49 -28.91 -0.76 -9.36
N MET A 50 -27.74 -0.68 -10.01
CA MET A 50 -27.04 -1.85 -10.54
C MET A 50 -26.76 -2.95 -9.50
N SER A 51 -26.57 -2.58 -8.22
CA SER A 51 -26.36 -3.55 -7.15
C SER A 51 -27.63 -4.32 -6.79
N LEU A 52 -28.80 -3.68 -6.88
CA LEU A 52 -30.08 -4.35 -6.66
C LEU A 52 -30.45 -5.20 -7.87
N VAL A 53 -30.29 -4.67 -9.08
CA VAL A 53 -30.48 -5.43 -10.33
C VAL A 53 -29.61 -6.68 -10.36
N LEU A 54 -28.33 -6.58 -9.96
CA LEU A 54 -27.46 -7.74 -9.85
C LEU A 54 -27.97 -8.75 -8.83
N LYS A 55 -28.47 -8.30 -7.68
CA LYS A 55 -29.03 -9.18 -6.65
C LYS A 55 -30.30 -9.89 -7.13
N ASP A 56 -31.16 -9.19 -7.85
CA ASP A 56 -32.44 -9.72 -8.36
C ASP A 56 -32.26 -10.68 -9.54
N THR A 57 -31.19 -10.49 -10.32
CA THR A 57 -30.85 -11.36 -11.46
C THR A 57 -29.98 -12.56 -11.07
N PHE A 58 -29.34 -12.52 -9.90
CA PHE A 58 -28.46 -13.58 -9.44
C PHE A 58 -29.27 -14.82 -9.01
N LYS A 59 -28.91 -15.99 -9.53
CA LYS A 59 -29.50 -17.28 -9.19
C LYS A 59 -28.43 -18.21 -8.61
N ASP A 60 -28.82 -19.07 -7.68
CA ASP A 60 -27.92 -20.04 -7.07
C ASP A 60 -27.32 -20.98 -8.14
N GLY A 61 -26.01 -21.21 -8.07
CA GLY A 61 -25.27 -21.99 -9.07
C GLY A 61 -24.84 -21.21 -10.32
N MET A 62 -25.24 -19.94 -10.48
CA MET A 62 -24.79 -19.09 -11.58
C MET A 62 -23.37 -18.55 -11.35
N SER A 63 -22.56 -18.53 -12.41
CA SER A 63 -21.24 -17.89 -12.39
C SER A 63 -21.36 -16.38 -12.21
N ILE A 64 -20.51 -15.79 -11.37
CA ILE A 64 -20.45 -14.33 -11.12
C ILE A 64 -20.28 -13.55 -12.43
N LYS A 65 -19.50 -14.10 -13.39
CA LYS A 65 -19.25 -13.44 -14.68
C LYS A 65 -20.52 -13.37 -15.52
N ASP A 66 -21.33 -14.43 -15.52
CA ASP A 66 -22.55 -14.50 -16.32
C ASP A 66 -23.68 -13.69 -15.67
N ALA A 67 -23.79 -13.75 -14.34
CA ALA A 67 -24.68 -12.87 -13.59
C ALA A 67 -24.36 -11.38 -13.84
N GLY A 68 -23.08 -11.02 -13.87
CA GLY A 68 -22.66 -9.65 -14.17
C GLY A 68 -23.04 -9.17 -15.57
N LYS A 69 -22.91 -10.04 -16.58
CA LYS A 69 -23.35 -9.74 -17.96
C LYS A 69 -24.87 -9.56 -18.04
N LEU A 70 -25.61 -10.53 -17.52
CA LEU A 70 -27.07 -10.53 -17.52
C LEU A 70 -27.64 -9.31 -16.78
N ALA A 71 -27.10 -9.00 -15.59
CA ALA A 71 -27.47 -7.80 -14.85
C ALA A 71 -27.16 -6.52 -15.64
N GLY A 72 -26.04 -6.49 -16.38
CA GLY A 72 -25.65 -5.34 -17.19
C GLY A 72 -26.58 -5.11 -18.38
N GLU A 73 -27.01 -6.17 -19.03
CA GLU A 73 -28.03 -6.13 -20.09
C GLU A 73 -29.38 -5.69 -19.53
N ARG A 74 -29.80 -6.27 -18.40
CA ARG A 74 -31.04 -5.88 -17.72
C ARG A 74 -31.02 -4.42 -17.29
N PHE A 75 -29.93 -3.94 -16.72
CA PHE A 75 -29.77 -2.55 -16.30
C PHE A 75 -29.90 -1.57 -17.47
N LYS A 76 -29.34 -1.92 -18.65
CA LYS A 76 -29.46 -1.11 -19.87
C LYS A 76 -30.88 -1.10 -20.43
N SER A 77 -31.62 -2.19 -20.29
CA SER A 77 -33.02 -2.30 -20.75
C SER A 77 -34.05 -1.83 -19.73
N LEU A 78 -33.64 -1.30 -18.56
CA LEU A 78 -34.56 -0.75 -17.58
C LEU A 78 -35.29 0.47 -18.14
N SER A 79 -36.61 0.40 -18.11
CA SER A 79 -37.50 1.54 -18.36
C SER A 79 -37.39 2.58 -17.25
N GLU A 80 -37.80 3.82 -17.55
CA GLU A 80 -37.77 4.93 -16.58
C GLU A 80 -38.66 4.65 -15.36
N THR A 81 -39.77 3.95 -15.54
CA THR A 81 -40.67 3.55 -14.45
C THR A 81 -40.00 2.54 -13.53
N GLU A 82 -39.37 1.50 -14.07
CA GLU A 82 -38.64 0.51 -13.27
C GLU A 82 -37.45 1.14 -12.52
N LYS A 83 -36.75 2.10 -13.14
CA LYS A 83 -35.67 2.84 -12.46
C LYS A 83 -36.18 3.57 -11.22
N LYS A 84 -37.32 4.25 -11.32
CA LYS A 84 -37.96 4.93 -10.19
C LYS A 84 -38.37 3.96 -9.08
N GLU A 85 -38.84 2.77 -9.42
CA GLU A 85 -39.12 1.72 -8.44
C GLU A 85 -37.85 1.28 -7.70
N TYR A 86 -36.74 1.10 -8.42
CA TYR A 86 -35.45 0.79 -7.78
C TYR A 86 -34.95 1.95 -6.92
N GLU A 87 -35.15 3.21 -7.32
CA GLU A 87 -34.79 4.38 -6.52
C GLU A 87 -35.58 4.43 -5.22
N ALA A 88 -36.89 4.16 -5.25
CA ALA A 88 -37.72 4.05 -4.06
C ALA A 88 -37.19 2.94 -3.12
N LYS A 89 -36.93 1.74 -3.65
CA LYS A 89 -36.33 0.63 -2.88
C LYS A 89 -34.96 1.01 -2.28
N ILE A 90 -34.12 1.74 -3.02
CA ILE A 90 -32.83 2.22 -2.52
C ILE A 90 -33.03 3.21 -1.37
N SER A 91 -34.00 4.11 -1.47
CA SER A 91 -34.31 5.08 -0.43
C SER A 91 -34.70 4.37 0.86
N GLU A 92 -35.63 3.41 0.77
CA GLU A 92 -36.06 2.58 1.92
C GLU A 92 -34.89 1.84 2.56
N ILE A 93 -34.07 1.13 1.76
CA ILE A 93 -32.89 0.42 2.26
C ILE A 93 -31.88 1.38 2.91
N ALA A 94 -31.70 2.57 2.32
CA ALA A 94 -30.79 3.57 2.85
C ALA A 94 -31.27 4.15 4.17
N GLU A 95 -32.58 4.38 4.32
CA GLU A 95 -33.19 4.80 5.59
C GLU A 95 -33.07 3.72 6.66
N GLN A 96 -33.35 2.47 6.32
CA GLN A 96 -33.19 1.35 7.25
C GLN A 96 -31.74 1.24 7.74
N ARG A 97 -30.77 1.24 6.83
CA ARG A 97 -29.34 1.20 7.17
C ARG A 97 -28.87 2.39 7.99
N ARG A 98 -29.45 3.58 7.75
CA ARG A 98 -29.18 4.78 8.57
C ARG A 98 -29.67 4.59 9.99
N LYS A 99 -30.91 4.14 10.17
CA LYS A 99 -31.48 3.86 11.50
C LYS A 99 -30.68 2.79 12.23
N GLU A 100 -30.33 1.70 11.54
CA GLU A 100 -29.45 0.65 12.09
C GLU A 100 -28.10 1.22 12.53
N PHE A 101 -27.48 2.09 11.73
CA PHE A 101 -26.21 2.73 12.08
C PHE A 101 -26.33 3.71 13.24
N GLU A 102 -27.39 4.52 13.29
CA GLU A 102 -27.65 5.50 14.35
C GLU A 102 -27.90 4.81 15.69
N ALA A 103 -28.56 3.65 15.67
CA ALA A 103 -28.82 2.81 16.85
C ALA A 103 -27.56 2.13 17.42
N LEU A 104 -26.45 2.08 16.69
CA LEU A 104 -25.18 1.54 17.19
C LEU A 104 -24.56 2.44 18.26
N SER A 105 -23.78 1.81 19.13
CA SER A 105 -22.91 2.55 20.07
C SER A 105 -21.83 3.34 19.32
N GLU A 106 -21.34 4.41 19.94
CA GLU A 106 -20.26 5.22 19.35
C GLU A 106 -18.97 4.41 19.11
N GLU A 107 -18.69 3.42 19.96
CA GLU A 107 -17.56 2.50 19.79
C GLU A 107 -17.69 1.66 18.51
N GLU A 108 -18.89 1.12 18.26
CA GLU A 108 -19.17 0.33 17.06
C GLU A 108 -19.14 1.17 15.79
N LYS A 109 -19.66 2.40 15.85
CA LYS A 109 -19.58 3.38 14.75
C LYS A 109 -18.12 3.68 14.41
N GLN A 110 -17.29 3.99 15.42
CA GLN A 110 -15.87 4.26 15.22
C GLN A 110 -15.12 3.04 14.68
N LYS A 111 -15.43 1.85 15.19
CA LYS A 111 -14.88 0.58 14.69
C LYS A 111 -15.21 0.36 13.22
N ALA A 112 -16.46 0.62 12.80
CA ALA A 112 -16.86 0.48 11.40
C ALA A 112 -16.07 1.44 10.47
N TYR A 113 -15.84 2.68 10.90
CA TYR A 113 -15.00 3.63 10.16
C TYR A 113 -13.54 3.21 10.08
N ASN A 114 -12.95 2.76 11.20
CA ASN A 114 -11.57 2.31 11.26
C ASN A 114 -11.34 1.08 10.37
N GLN A 115 -12.23 0.09 10.43
CA GLN A 115 -12.18 -1.08 9.55
C GLN A 115 -12.31 -0.70 8.07
N ALA A 116 -13.17 0.27 7.74
CA ALA A 116 -13.31 0.75 6.36
C ALA A 116 -12.03 1.43 5.85
N LYS A 117 -11.40 2.25 6.69
CA LYS A 117 -10.12 2.90 6.40
C LYS A 117 -9.01 1.86 6.21
N GLU A 118 -8.91 0.89 7.12
CA GLU A 118 -7.93 -0.18 7.03
C GLU A 118 -8.10 -1.02 5.77
N ARG A 119 -9.32 -1.48 5.44
CA ARG A 119 -9.58 -2.23 4.20
C ARG A 119 -9.20 -1.43 2.96
N ARG A 120 -9.45 -0.11 2.95
CA ARG A 120 -9.05 0.77 1.83
C ARG A 120 -7.53 0.85 1.72
N ASP A 121 -6.85 1.00 2.84
CA ASP A 121 -5.39 1.16 2.87
C ASP A 121 -4.69 -0.18 2.53
N GLN A 122 -5.22 -1.32 2.99
CA GLN A 122 -4.79 -2.66 2.57
C GLN A 122 -4.98 -2.86 1.05
N ARG A 123 -6.11 -2.47 0.47
CA ARG A 123 -6.34 -2.54 -1.00
C ARG A 123 -5.35 -1.65 -1.77
N ARG A 124 -5.07 -0.44 -1.27
CA ARG A 124 -4.08 0.47 -1.87
C ARG A 124 -2.68 -0.11 -1.79
N ALA A 125 -2.27 -0.65 -0.65
CA ALA A 125 -0.99 -1.30 -0.45
C ALA A 125 -0.84 -2.54 -1.36
N HIS A 126 -1.88 -3.37 -1.45
CA HIS A 126 -1.90 -4.53 -2.33
C HIS A 126 -1.75 -4.14 -3.81
N LYS A 127 -2.53 -3.15 -4.27
CA LYS A 127 -2.42 -2.63 -5.65
C LYS A 127 -1.03 -2.05 -5.90
N HIS A 128 -0.50 -1.25 -4.96
CA HIS A 128 0.84 -0.70 -5.06
C HIS A 128 1.91 -1.80 -5.16
N ARG A 129 1.83 -2.86 -4.34
CA ARG A 129 2.73 -4.01 -4.38
C ARG A 129 2.69 -4.72 -5.73
N ILE A 130 1.49 -4.95 -6.29
CA ILE A 130 1.35 -5.56 -7.63
C ILE A 130 1.97 -4.66 -8.69
N THR A 131 1.66 -3.37 -8.68
CA THR A 131 2.20 -2.43 -9.67
C THR A 131 3.72 -2.31 -9.57
N LEU A 132 4.27 -2.29 -8.35
CA LEU A 132 5.72 -2.26 -8.12
C LEU A 132 6.38 -3.56 -8.61
N ARG A 133 5.73 -4.71 -8.40
CA ARG A 133 6.22 -5.98 -8.92
C ARG A 133 6.30 -5.96 -10.45
N LYS A 134 5.24 -5.53 -11.14
CA LYS A 134 5.22 -5.41 -12.60
C LYS A 134 6.29 -4.46 -13.11
N TYR A 135 6.41 -3.29 -12.49
CA TYR A 135 7.45 -2.33 -12.82
C TYR A 135 8.84 -2.97 -12.71
N ASN A 136 9.15 -3.60 -11.58
CA ASN A 136 10.43 -4.26 -11.38
C ASN A 136 10.72 -5.37 -12.42
N GLU A 137 9.68 -6.12 -12.82
CA GLU A 137 9.78 -7.16 -13.85
C GLU A 137 10.06 -6.54 -15.24
N GLU A 138 9.33 -5.49 -15.63
CA GLU A 138 9.49 -4.81 -16.93
C GLU A 138 10.81 -4.03 -17.04
N THR A 139 11.29 -3.48 -15.94
CA THR A 139 12.56 -2.72 -15.89
C THR A 139 13.78 -3.61 -15.64
N ASN A 140 13.60 -4.93 -15.61
CA ASN A 140 14.66 -5.90 -15.28
C ASN A 140 15.44 -5.53 -14.00
N ARG A 141 14.72 -5.14 -12.94
CA ARG A 141 15.36 -4.80 -11.66
C ARG A 141 16.20 -5.99 -11.19
N PRO A 142 17.50 -5.81 -10.88
CA PRO A 142 18.33 -6.88 -10.39
C PRO A 142 17.65 -7.60 -9.21
N LYS A 143 17.67 -8.93 -9.23
CA LYS A 143 17.08 -9.76 -8.17
C LYS A 143 18.11 -9.98 -7.09
N GLN A 144 17.68 -10.00 -5.84
CA GLN A 144 18.56 -10.30 -4.73
C GLN A 144 19.18 -11.70 -4.91
N PRO A 145 20.51 -11.84 -4.82
CA PRO A 145 21.18 -13.11 -5.04
C PRO A 145 20.90 -14.07 -3.88
N SER A 146 21.16 -15.36 -4.14
CA SER A 146 21.02 -16.41 -3.14
C SER A 146 22.05 -16.24 -2.02
N ASN A 147 21.61 -16.40 -0.78
CA ASN A 147 22.50 -16.47 0.39
C ASN A 147 23.28 -17.80 0.40
N GLN A 148 24.37 -17.89 1.17
CA GLN A 148 25.22 -19.08 1.33
C GLN A 148 24.42 -20.38 1.56
N TYR A 149 23.38 -20.35 2.39
CA TYR A 149 22.51 -21.51 2.63
C TYR A 149 21.68 -21.86 1.39
N ALA A 150 21.11 -20.87 0.70
CA ALA A 150 20.34 -21.10 -0.51
C ALA A 150 21.22 -21.65 -1.64
N LEU A 151 22.49 -21.22 -1.73
CA LEU A 151 23.47 -21.81 -2.65
C LEU A 151 23.77 -23.27 -2.30
N TYR A 152 23.98 -23.59 -1.02
CA TYR A 152 24.15 -24.97 -0.56
C TYR A 152 22.96 -25.84 -0.92
N VAL A 153 21.76 -25.39 -0.59
CA VAL A 153 20.52 -26.12 -0.89
C VAL A 153 20.33 -26.27 -2.40
N LYS A 154 20.64 -25.24 -3.19
CA LYS A 154 20.56 -25.30 -4.65
C LYS A 154 21.49 -26.37 -5.22
N LYS A 155 22.76 -26.42 -4.78
CA LYS A 155 23.70 -27.47 -5.22
C LYS A 155 23.23 -28.86 -4.82
N ARG A 156 22.79 -29.04 -3.56
CA ARG A 156 22.23 -30.32 -3.08
C ARG A 156 20.96 -30.73 -3.83
N TYR A 157 20.12 -29.77 -4.19
CA TYR A 157 18.89 -30.04 -4.94
C TYR A 157 19.20 -30.47 -6.37
N GLU A 158 20.22 -29.89 -7.00
CA GLU A 158 20.71 -30.29 -8.33
C GLU A 158 21.33 -31.69 -8.33
N GLU A 159 22.01 -32.08 -7.25
CA GLU A 159 22.61 -33.40 -7.03
C GLU A 159 21.56 -34.49 -6.75
N GLU A 160 20.65 -34.25 -5.79
CA GLU A 160 19.72 -35.27 -5.29
C GLU A 160 18.41 -35.33 -6.10
N ARG A 161 18.00 -34.20 -6.70
CA ARG A 161 16.75 -34.04 -7.47
C ARG A 161 15.54 -34.71 -6.80
N PRO A 162 15.17 -34.29 -5.58
CA PRO A 162 14.14 -34.96 -4.81
C PRO A 162 12.79 -34.98 -5.53
N GLU A 163 12.08 -36.09 -5.42
CA GLU A 163 10.72 -36.25 -5.93
C GLU A 163 9.79 -35.20 -5.31
N THR A 164 8.79 -34.72 -6.07
CA THR A 164 7.93 -33.58 -5.68
C THR A 164 7.28 -33.74 -4.31
N HIS A 165 6.92 -34.97 -3.91
CA HIS A 165 6.30 -35.24 -2.61
C HIS A 165 7.28 -35.26 -1.43
N LYS A 166 8.59 -35.42 -1.68
CA LYS A 166 9.66 -35.45 -0.66
C LYS A 166 10.44 -34.15 -0.52
N VAL A 167 10.11 -33.13 -1.31
CA VAL A 167 10.80 -31.82 -1.31
C VAL A 167 10.84 -31.19 0.09
N LYS A 168 9.76 -31.32 0.87
CA LYS A 168 9.71 -30.77 2.24
C LYS A 168 10.70 -31.46 3.19
N GLU A 169 10.81 -32.78 3.10
CA GLU A 169 11.76 -33.56 3.90
C GLU A 169 13.19 -33.25 3.49
N PHE A 170 13.45 -33.11 2.19
CA PHE A 170 14.75 -32.69 1.64
C PHE A 170 15.20 -31.33 2.21
N PHE A 171 14.33 -30.32 2.20
CA PHE A 171 14.67 -29.01 2.77
C PHE A 171 14.92 -29.08 4.28
N SER A 172 14.19 -29.96 4.99
CA SER A 172 14.39 -30.17 6.43
C SER A 172 15.75 -30.79 6.71
N LYS A 173 16.14 -31.83 5.96
CA LYS A 173 17.47 -32.45 6.02
C LYS A 173 18.58 -31.46 5.70
N CYS A 174 18.44 -30.68 4.63
CA CYS A 174 19.43 -29.67 4.27
C CYS A 174 19.63 -28.62 5.37
N ALA A 175 18.56 -28.25 6.09
CA ALA A 175 18.66 -27.30 7.20
C ALA A 175 19.43 -27.89 8.40
N GLU A 176 19.22 -29.16 8.72
CA GLU A 176 19.94 -29.89 9.76
C GLU A 176 21.41 -30.07 9.39
N ASP A 177 21.68 -30.58 8.19
CA ASP A 177 23.02 -30.74 7.62
C ASP A 177 23.78 -29.40 7.64
N TRP A 178 23.13 -28.31 7.21
CA TRP A 178 23.73 -26.99 7.20
C TRP A 178 24.10 -26.51 8.61
N ARG A 179 23.30 -26.80 9.64
CA ARG A 179 23.66 -26.44 11.02
C ARG A 179 24.88 -27.24 11.49
N GLY A 180 24.97 -28.52 11.15
CA GLY A 180 26.07 -29.41 11.52
C GLY A 180 27.38 -29.21 10.73
N LEU A 181 27.35 -28.54 9.57
CA LEU A 181 28.54 -28.27 8.76
C LEU A 181 29.54 -27.37 9.49
N SER A 182 30.83 -27.73 9.42
CA SER A 182 31.96 -26.92 9.93
C SER A 182 32.13 -25.61 9.14
N ALA A 183 32.82 -24.64 9.76
CA ALA A 183 33.09 -23.35 9.13
C ALA A 183 33.82 -23.49 7.79
N ASP A 184 34.77 -24.43 7.69
CA ASP A 184 35.56 -24.65 6.47
C ASP A 184 34.70 -25.13 5.29
N LYS A 185 33.72 -26.01 5.56
CA LYS A 185 32.79 -26.48 4.52
C LYS A 185 31.76 -25.43 4.12
N LYS A 186 31.46 -24.47 5.01
CA LYS A 186 30.58 -23.31 4.73
C LYS A 186 31.29 -22.20 3.97
N LYS A 187 32.61 -22.08 4.15
CA LYS A 187 33.46 -21.03 3.55
C LYS A 187 33.25 -20.84 2.03
N PRO A 188 33.27 -21.88 1.17
CA PRO A 188 33.08 -21.68 -0.27
C PRO A 188 31.71 -21.09 -0.61
N TYR A 189 30.66 -21.50 0.10
CA TYR A 189 29.30 -20.95 -0.10
C TYR A 189 29.19 -19.50 0.38
N LYS A 190 29.94 -19.14 1.42
CA LYS A 190 30.00 -17.78 1.92
C LYS A 190 30.70 -16.87 0.92
N GLU A 191 31.87 -17.27 0.43
CA GLU A 191 32.64 -16.51 -0.57
C GLU A 191 31.84 -16.33 -1.88
N GLU A 192 31.17 -17.39 -2.35
CA GLU A 192 30.30 -17.31 -3.52
C GLU A 192 29.10 -16.37 -3.30
N ALA A 193 28.46 -16.44 -2.12
CA ALA A 193 27.35 -15.54 -1.78
C ALA A 193 27.80 -14.07 -1.67
N ASP A 194 28.97 -13.81 -1.09
CA ASP A 194 29.52 -12.46 -0.95
C ASP A 194 29.87 -11.88 -2.34
N GLN A 195 30.50 -12.66 -3.22
CA GLN A 195 30.76 -12.23 -4.61
C GLN A 195 29.48 -11.93 -5.40
N LEU A 196 28.45 -12.77 -5.28
CA LEU A 196 27.17 -12.53 -5.94
C LEU A 196 26.46 -11.29 -5.37
N LYS A 197 26.58 -11.05 -4.06
CA LYS A 197 26.06 -9.87 -3.40
C LYS A 197 26.74 -8.59 -3.90
N ASP A 198 28.04 -8.59 -4.05
CA ASP A 198 28.78 -7.41 -4.54
C ASP A 198 28.40 -7.09 -5.99
N LYS A 199 28.31 -8.10 -6.86
CA LYS A 199 27.80 -7.94 -8.24
C LYS A 199 26.39 -7.37 -8.26
N TYR A 200 25.50 -7.92 -7.43
CA TYR A 200 24.12 -7.45 -7.30
C TYR A 200 24.04 -5.98 -6.85
N LEU A 201 24.86 -5.58 -5.88
CA LEU A 201 24.86 -4.20 -5.39
C LEU A 201 25.31 -3.24 -6.49
N ALA A 202 26.35 -3.58 -7.25
CA ALA A 202 26.78 -2.78 -8.40
C ALA A 202 25.69 -2.63 -9.47
N GLU A 203 25.06 -3.75 -9.89
CA GLU A 203 23.95 -3.72 -10.84
C GLU A 203 22.74 -2.93 -10.33
N LEU A 204 22.42 -3.08 -9.04
CA LEU A 204 21.29 -2.40 -8.42
C LEU A 204 21.52 -0.88 -8.33
N GLU A 205 22.74 -0.43 -8.03
CA GLU A 205 23.06 1.00 -8.02
C GLU A 205 22.93 1.61 -9.41
N GLU A 206 23.39 0.91 -10.46
CA GLU A 206 23.21 1.37 -11.84
C GLU A 206 21.72 1.42 -12.24
N TRP A 207 20.95 0.40 -11.87
CA TRP A 207 19.52 0.37 -12.11
C TRP A 207 18.78 1.51 -11.39
N LYS A 208 19.15 1.81 -10.13
CA LYS A 208 18.53 2.89 -9.34
C LYS A 208 18.76 4.28 -9.93
N LYS A 209 19.88 4.53 -10.61
CA LYS A 209 20.14 5.83 -11.28
C LYS A 209 19.10 6.14 -12.35
N THR A 210 18.60 5.11 -13.04
CA THR A 210 17.63 5.24 -14.14
C THR A 210 16.19 5.00 -13.69
N HIS A 211 15.97 4.32 -12.56
CA HIS A 211 14.66 3.90 -12.07
C HIS A 211 14.36 4.45 -10.67
N ASP A 212 14.27 5.77 -10.58
CA ASP A 212 13.96 6.49 -9.34
C ASP A 212 12.44 6.52 -9.03
N LYS A 213 12.07 7.22 -7.95
CA LYS A 213 10.65 7.38 -7.56
C LYS A 213 9.82 8.06 -8.66
N LYS A 214 10.41 8.97 -9.43
CA LYS A 214 9.72 9.68 -10.52
C LYS A 214 9.44 8.74 -11.68
N ALA A 215 10.41 7.89 -12.05
CA ALA A 215 10.23 6.87 -13.08
C ALA A 215 9.07 5.91 -12.73
N PHE A 216 9.00 5.45 -11.48
CA PHE A 216 7.88 4.61 -11.03
C PHE A 216 6.53 5.35 -11.02
N GLN A 217 6.53 6.64 -10.69
CA GLN A 217 5.30 7.45 -10.72
C GLN A 217 4.79 7.67 -12.15
N LYS A 218 5.69 7.97 -13.10
CA LYS A 218 5.37 8.05 -14.53
C LYS A 218 4.81 6.73 -15.06
N TYR A 219 5.41 5.59 -14.68
CA TYR A 219 4.89 4.26 -15.00
C TYR A 219 3.45 4.05 -14.50
N LYS A 220 3.17 4.46 -13.25
CA LYS A 220 1.81 4.39 -12.70
C LYS A 220 0.80 5.27 -13.42
N GLU A 221 1.23 6.41 -13.95
CA GLU A 221 0.38 7.31 -14.73
C GLU A 221 0.05 6.71 -16.11
N GLY A 222 1.03 6.16 -16.82
CA GLY A 222 0.79 5.45 -18.08
C GLY A 222 -0.18 4.27 -17.94
N LEU A 223 -0.11 3.51 -16.84
CA LEU A 223 -1.08 2.43 -16.55
C LEU A 223 -2.51 2.90 -16.29
N LYS A 224 -2.72 4.18 -15.95
CA LYS A 224 -4.07 4.76 -15.80
C LYS A 224 -4.60 5.23 -17.15
N GLU A 225 -3.75 5.76 -18.01
CA GLU A 225 -4.11 6.27 -19.34
C GLU A 225 -4.41 5.14 -20.33
N SER A 226 -3.79 3.96 -20.17
CA SER A 226 -4.04 2.81 -21.04
C SER A 226 -5.35 2.05 -20.74
N LYS A 227 -6.19 2.54 -19.83
CA LYS A 227 -7.41 1.85 -19.34
C LYS A 227 -8.66 2.64 -19.67
#